data_AF-A0A822GHT3-F1
#
_entry.id   AF-A0A822GHT3-F1
#
_cell.length_a   1.000
_cell.length_b   1.000
_cell.length_c   1.000
_cell.angle_alpha   90.00
_cell.angle_beta   90.00
_cell.angle_gamma   90.00
#
_symmetry.space_group_name_H-M   'P 1'
#
loop_
_entity.id
_entity.type
_entity.pdbx_description
1 polymer ?
#
loop_
_entity_poly.entity_id
_entity_poly.type
_entity_poly.pdbx_seq_one_letter_code
_entity_poly.pdbx_strand_id
1 'polypeptide(L)'
;DTTSNKRVIRIDSKEVLLHNWLFKLIGKEAFTIAKHHCTINIDVVSSFVYEYSLDIDGKPLEKFSEKRSKISRTWTLTLDGKDYRIVLEKDTVDLWVNCQHIEADATFEDEEGEIVFDIEGHQANLKVVSSGNPRLEINHVLFVDEVEISQEREYDNN
;
A
#
# COMPACT_ATOMS: atom_id res chain seq x y z
N ASP A 1 -11.53 -22.64 1.18
CA ASP A 1 -11.62 -24.08 1.53
C ASP A 1 -11.94 -24.84 0.27
N THR A 2 -11.01 -25.70 -0.18
CA THR A 2 -11.14 -26.45 -1.44
C THR A 2 -12.16 -27.59 -1.34
N THR A 3 -12.61 -27.95 -0.13
CA THR A 3 -13.62 -28.98 0.10
C THR A 3 -15.04 -28.45 -0.10
N SER A 4 -15.33 -27.23 0.37
CA SER A 4 -16.64 -26.56 0.20
C SER A 4 -16.72 -25.65 -1.04
N ASN A 5 -15.58 -25.34 -1.65
CA ASN A 5 -15.44 -24.32 -2.69
C ASN A 5 -16.07 -22.97 -2.30
N LYS A 6 -16.01 -22.66 -1.01
CA LYS A 6 -16.46 -21.41 -0.42
C LYS A 6 -15.49 -20.29 -0.79
N ARG A 7 -16.02 -19.16 -1.26
CA ARG A 7 -15.25 -17.93 -1.52
C ARG A 7 -15.69 -16.82 -0.58
N VAL A 8 -14.72 -16.13 0.01
CA VAL A 8 -14.95 -14.96 0.86
C VAL A 8 -13.96 -13.89 0.45
N ILE A 9 -14.45 -12.70 0.13
CA ILE A 9 -13.60 -11.51 -0.08
C ILE A 9 -13.77 -10.60 1.14
N ARG A 10 -12.65 -10.19 1.71
CA ARG A 10 -12.60 -9.23 2.81
C ARG A 10 -11.78 -8.01 2.39
N ILE A 11 -12.29 -6.83 2.69
CA ILE A 11 -11.59 -5.56 2.57
C ILE A 11 -11.51 -4.99 3.99
N ASP A 12 -10.31 -4.67 4.47
CA ASP A 12 -10.10 -4.15 5.82
C ASP A 12 -10.79 -5.01 6.90
N SER A 13 -10.61 -6.33 6.80
CA SER A 13 -11.26 -7.35 7.65
C SER A 13 -12.79 -7.44 7.56
N LYS A 14 -13.46 -6.60 6.77
CA LYS A 14 -14.90 -6.64 6.54
C LYS A 14 -15.25 -7.53 5.34
N GLU A 15 -16.16 -8.48 5.53
CA GLU A 15 -16.68 -9.31 4.44
C GLU A 15 -17.49 -8.46 3.45
N VAL A 16 -17.08 -8.49 2.18
CA VAL A 16 -17.75 -7.76 1.09
C VAL A 16 -18.40 -8.69 0.06
N LEU A 17 -17.96 -9.95 0.01
CA LEU A 17 -18.54 -10.98 -0.83
C LEU A 17 -18.42 -12.34 -0.14
N LEU A 18 -19.51 -13.11 -0.19
CA LEU A 18 -19.58 -14.46 0.34
C LEU A 18 -20.33 -15.37 -0.64
N HIS A 19 -19.63 -16.38 -1.14
CA HIS A 19 -20.24 -17.54 -1.79
C HIS A 19 -20.03 -18.76 -0.91
N ASN A 20 -21.12 -19.27 -0.32
CA ASN A 20 -21.08 -20.43 0.57
C ASN A 20 -20.71 -21.73 -0.16
N TRP A 21 -20.97 -21.78 -1.47
CA TRP A 21 -20.64 -22.91 -2.31
C TRP A 21 -20.61 -22.47 -3.78
N LEU A 22 -19.69 -23.04 -4.56
CA LEU A 22 -19.63 -22.87 -6.01
C LEU A 22 -19.36 -24.21 -6.69
N PHE A 23 -19.89 -24.37 -7.90
CA PHE A 23 -19.71 -25.61 -8.68
C PHE A 23 -18.30 -25.77 -9.27
N LYS A 24 -17.62 -24.66 -9.60
CA LYS A 24 -16.27 -24.67 -10.21
C LYS A 24 -15.27 -23.96 -9.30
N LEU A 25 -14.07 -24.52 -9.18
CA LEU A 25 -12.99 -23.93 -8.38
C LEU A 25 -12.31 -22.76 -9.10
N ILE A 26 -12.22 -22.83 -10.43
CA ILE A 26 -11.75 -21.74 -11.30
C ILE A 26 -12.84 -20.71 -11.56
N GLY A 27 -12.44 -19.49 -11.90
CA GLY A 27 -13.36 -18.43 -12.29
C GLY A 27 -12.86 -17.06 -11.87
N LYS A 28 -13.79 -16.11 -11.78
CA LYS A 28 -13.49 -14.72 -11.44
C LYS A 28 -14.50 -14.21 -10.43
N GLU A 29 -14.04 -13.39 -9.50
CA GLU A 29 -14.89 -12.70 -8.54
C GLU A 29 -14.68 -11.20 -8.67
N ALA A 30 -15.74 -10.48 -9.02
CA ALA A 30 -15.71 -9.03 -9.18
C ALA A 30 -16.24 -8.34 -7.92
N PHE A 31 -15.59 -7.25 -7.54
CA PHE A 31 -15.97 -6.41 -6.40
C PHE A 31 -15.43 -4.99 -6.61
N THR A 32 -15.78 -4.07 -5.70
CA THR A 32 -15.40 -2.67 -5.83
C THR A 32 -14.69 -2.21 -4.56
N ILE A 33 -13.57 -1.50 -4.72
CA ILE A 33 -12.90 -0.76 -3.64
C ILE A 33 -12.97 0.73 -3.98
N ALA A 34 -13.70 1.51 -3.18
CA ALA A 34 -13.97 2.93 -3.46
C ALA A 34 -14.48 3.15 -4.91
N LYS A 35 -13.66 3.71 -5.80
CA LYS A 35 -14.00 3.96 -7.22
C LYS A 35 -13.43 2.92 -8.19
N HIS A 36 -12.66 1.95 -7.71
CA HIS A 36 -11.94 0.99 -8.53
C HIS A 36 -12.71 -0.32 -8.67
N HIS A 37 -12.78 -0.83 -9.89
CA HIS A 37 -13.36 -2.14 -10.19
C HIS A 37 -12.30 -3.22 -10.09
N CYS A 38 -12.46 -4.12 -9.12
CA CYS A 38 -11.50 -5.16 -8.82
C CYS A 38 -12.01 -6.53 -9.28
N THR A 39 -11.13 -7.38 -9.78
CA THR A 39 -11.46 -8.77 -10.13
C THR A 39 -10.36 -9.69 -9.62
N ILE A 40 -10.72 -10.64 -8.74
CA ILE A 40 -9.84 -11.76 -8.40
C ILE A 40 -10.06 -12.85 -9.44
N ASN A 41 -9.03 -13.21 -10.19
CA ASN A 41 -9.03 -14.37 -11.09
C ASN A 41 -8.47 -15.58 -10.34
N ILE A 42 -9.05 -16.75 -10.59
CA ILE A 42 -8.63 -18.04 -10.03
C ILE A 42 -8.40 -18.98 -11.19
N ASP A 43 -7.12 -19.22 -11.50
CA ASP A 43 -6.67 -20.00 -12.66
C ASP A 43 -5.95 -21.27 -12.22
N VAL A 44 -5.93 -22.29 -13.09
CA VAL A 44 -5.18 -23.53 -12.86
C VAL A 44 -3.85 -23.44 -13.58
N VAL A 45 -2.75 -23.50 -12.84
CA VAL A 45 -1.39 -23.44 -13.39
C VAL A 45 -0.87 -24.85 -13.69
N SER A 46 -1.18 -25.81 -12.82
CA SER A 46 -0.85 -27.23 -13.02
C SER A 46 -1.81 -28.13 -12.25
N SER A 47 -1.62 -29.45 -12.32
CA SER A 47 -2.49 -30.40 -11.63
C SER A 47 -2.58 -30.08 -10.14
N PHE A 48 -3.78 -29.71 -9.68
CA PHE A 48 -4.10 -29.33 -8.30
C PHE A 48 -3.43 -28.04 -7.78
N VAL A 49 -2.85 -27.22 -8.66
CA VAL A 49 -2.24 -25.92 -8.29
C VAL A 49 -3.06 -24.79 -8.89
N TYR A 50 -3.53 -23.91 -8.01
CA TYR A 50 -4.33 -22.74 -8.35
C TYR A 50 -3.54 -21.47 -8.08
N GLU A 51 -3.65 -20.52 -8.99
CA GLU A 51 -3.08 -19.18 -8.83
C GLU A 51 -4.20 -18.16 -8.72
N TYR A 52 -3.91 -17.12 -7.94
CA TYR A 52 -4.79 -15.99 -7.72
C TYR A 52 -4.11 -14.75 -8.26
N SER A 53 -4.79 -14.03 -9.13
CA SER A 53 -4.36 -12.71 -9.59
C SER A 53 -5.44 -11.68 -9.31
N LEU A 54 -5.05 -10.43 -9.11
CA LEU A 54 -5.95 -9.31 -8.89
C LEU A 54 -5.80 -8.32 -10.04
N ASP A 55 -6.90 -8.08 -10.75
CA ASP A 55 -7.00 -6.97 -11.70
C ASP A 55 -7.71 -5.79 -11.04
N ILE A 56 -7.19 -4.58 -11.26
CA ILE A 56 -7.77 -3.30 -10.84
C ILE A 56 -8.00 -2.46 -12.10
N ASP A 57 -9.26 -2.08 -12.34
CA ASP A 57 -9.73 -1.37 -13.54
C ASP A 57 -9.28 -2.06 -14.85
N GLY A 58 -9.33 -3.39 -14.86
CA GLY A 58 -8.95 -4.22 -16.01
C GLY A 58 -7.44 -4.32 -16.26
N LYS A 59 -6.60 -3.93 -15.29
CA LYS A 59 -5.14 -4.05 -15.36
C LYS A 59 -4.60 -4.86 -14.19
N PRO A 60 -3.50 -5.61 -14.37
CA PRO A 60 -2.88 -6.35 -13.28
C PRO A 60 -2.47 -5.45 -12.11
N LEU A 61 -2.54 -5.97 -10.88
CA LEU A 61 -2.15 -5.29 -9.64
C LEU A 61 -0.76 -4.66 -9.71
N GLU A 62 0.18 -5.27 -10.42
CA GLU A 62 1.54 -4.77 -10.62
C GLU A 62 1.51 -3.39 -11.27
N LYS A 63 0.64 -3.18 -12.28
CA LYS A 63 0.50 -1.88 -12.95
C LYS A 63 -0.12 -0.82 -12.05
N PHE A 64 -0.96 -1.21 -11.10
CA PHE A 64 -1.46 -0.29 -10.08
C PHE A 64 -0.36 0.08 -9.09
N SER A 65 0.42 -0.91 -8.65
CA SER A 65 1.53 -0.75 -7.70
C SER A 65 2.64 0.13 -8.27
N GLU A 66 3.04 -0.08 -9.52
CA GLU A 66 4.00 0.77 -10.27
C GLU A 66 3.55 2.24 -10.33
N LYS A 67 2.25 2.48 -10.56
CA LYS A 67 1.74 3.86 -10.59
C LYS A 67 1.77 4.46 -9.19
N ARG A 68 1.45 3.67 -8.17
CA ARG A 68 1.41 4.11 -6.78
C ARG A 68 2.81 4.46 -6.25
N SER A 69 3.86 3.72 -6.60
CA SER A 69 5.24 4.03 -6.18
C SER A 69 5.75 5.36 -6.76
N LYS A 70 5.24 5.77 -7.93
CA LYS A 70 5.59 7.06 -8.53
C LYS A 70 5.02 8.25 -7.77
N ILE A 71 3.80 8.11 -7.25
CA ILE A 71 3.07 9.21 -6.58
C ILE A 71 3.15 9.16 -5.05
N SER A 72 3.69 8.09 -4.48
CA SER A 72 3.78 7.93 -3.02
C SER A 72 5.04 7.21 -2.58
N ARG A 73 5.43 7.44 -1.33
CA ARG A 73 6.47 6.71 -0.61
C ARG A 73 5.82 5.87 0.47
N THR A 74 6.30 4.65 0.67
CA THR A 74 5.75 3.74 1.70
C THR A 74 6.89 3.21 2.57
N TRP A 75 6.62 3.16 3.86
CA TRP A 75 7.45 2.49 4.86
C TRP A 75 6.60 1.51 5.63
N THR A 76 7.20 0.37 5.96
CA THR A 76 6.62 -0.63 6.84
C THR A 76 7.60 -0.91 7.98
N LEU A 77 7.06 -0.96 9.19
CA LEU A 77 7.84 -1.16 10.42
C LEU A 77 6.97 -1.85 11.48
N THR A 78 7.62 -2.44 12.48
CA THR A 78 6.94 -3.02 13.64
C THR A 78 7.34 -2.23 14.88
N LEU A 79 6.36 -1.70 15.61
CA LEU A 79 6.55 -1.01 16.89
C LEU A 79 5.73 -1.75 17.95
N ASP A 80 6.34 -2.09 19.09
CA ASP A 80 5.69 -2.80 20.20
C ASP A 80 4.90 -4.06 19.78
N GLY A 81 5.40 -4.77 18.75
CA GLY A 81 4.78 -5.99 18.21
C GLY A 81 3.56 -5.76 17.32
N LYS A 82 3.26 -4.51 16.97
CA LYS A 82 2.24 -4.14 15.97
C LYS A 82 2.90 -3.65 14.68
N ASP A 83 2.35 -4.07 13.55
CA ASP A 83 2.82 -3.61 12.25
C ASP A 83 2.16 -2.29 11.86
N TYR A 84 2.97 -1.39 11.31
CA TYR A 84 2.56 -0.09 10.82
C TYR A 84 2.95 0.07 9.36
N ARG A 85 2.06 0.70 8.62
CA ARG A 85 2.30 1.18 7.26
C ARG A 85 2.16 2.68 7.22
N ILE A 86 3.23 3.36 6.84
CA ILE A 86 3.28 4.81 6.68
C ILE A 86 3.35 5.11 5.20
N VAL A 87 2.49 6.02 4.71
CA VAL A 87 2.45 6.41 3.30
C VAL A 87 2.45 7.93 3.19
N LEU A 88 3.40 8.46 2.42
CA LEU A 88 3.44 9.86 2.03
C LEU A 88 2.98 9.99 0.57
N GLU A 89 1.99 10.83 0.31
CA GLU A 89 1.62 11.24 -1.04
C GLU A 89 2.48 12.43 -1.47
N LYS A 90 3.30 12.26 -2.52
CA LYS A 90 4.38 13.22 -2.84
C LYS A 90 3.87 14.60 -3.27
N ASP A 91 2.74 14.63 -3.95
CA ASP A 91 2.21 15.87 -4.55
C ASP A 91 1.45 16.72 -3.53
N THR A 92 0.65 16.08 -2.67
CA THR A 92 -0.15 16.76 -1.64
C THR A 92 0.58 16.87 -0.32
N VAL A 93 1.62 16.07 -0.12
CA VAL A 93 2.35 15.91 1.14
C VAL A 93 1.46 15.34 2.26
N ASP A 94 0.35 14.69 1.88
CA ASP A 94 -0.53 14.02 2.84
C ASP A 94 0.14 12.77 3.40
N LEU A 95 0.03 12.61 4.72
CA LEU A 95 0.63 11.51 5.46
C LEU A 95 -0.46 10.59 6.01
N TRP A 96 -0.23 9.28 5.85
CA TRP A 96 -1.17 8.24 6.25
C TRP A 96 -0.47 7.20 7.12
N VAL A 97 -1.09 6.81 8.23
CA VAL A 97 -0.66 5.71 9.09
C VAL A 97 -1.79 4.68 9.14
N ASN A 98 -1.52 3.44 8.72
CA ASN A 98 -2.51 2.35 8.70
C ASN A 98 -3.84 2.74 8.02
N CYS A 99 -3.73 3.40 6.85
CA CYS A 99 -4.86 3.90 6.05
C CYS A 99 -5.67 5.03 6.71
N GLN A 100 -5.16 5.66 7.77
CA GLN A 100 -5.75 6.84 8.39
C GLN A 100 -4.90 8.07 8.08
N HIS A 101 -5.55 9.12 7.57
CA HIS A 101 -4.90 10.41 7.36
C HIS A 101 -4.54 11.00 8.72
N ILE A 102 -3.30 11.47 8.85
CA ILE A 102 -2.84 12.13 10.06
C ILE A 102 -2.58 13.61 9.78
N GLU A 103 -3.04 14.46 10.68
CA GLU A 103 -2.60 15.86 10.70
C GLU A 103 -1.18 15.87 11.27
N ALA A 104 -0.24 16.44 10.51
CA ALA A 104 1.16 16.50 10.88
C ALA A 104 1.68 17.94 10.75
N ASP A 105 2.59 18.32 11.64
CA ASP A 105 3.22 19.64 11.60
C ASP A 105 4.34 19.59 10.56
N ALA A 106 4.13 20.28 9.44
CA ALA A 106 5.09 20.36 8.35
C ALA A 106 5.78 21.73 8.34
N THR A 107 7.10 21.73 8.47
CA THR A 107 7.95 22.92 8.37
C THR A 107 8.83 22.80 7.15
N PHE A 108 8.85 23.83 6.30
CA PHE A 108 9.68 23.89 5.10
C PHE A 108 10.60 25.12 5.17
N GLU A 109 11.91 24.89 5.12
CA GLU A 109 12.94 25.91 5.08
C GLU A 109 13.86 25.67 3.88
N ASP A 110 13.92 26.63 2.96
CA ASP A 110 14.71 26.57 1.73
C ASP A 110 14.49 25.27 0.92
N GLU A 111 15.50 24.39 0.87
CA GLU A 111 15.50 23.11 0.14
C GLU A 111 15.20 21.90 1.05
N GLU A 112 14.92 22.14 2.33
CA GLU A 112 14.67 21.12 3.35
C GLU A 112 13.25 21.24 3.90
N GLY A 113 12.62 20.08 4.13
CA GLY A 113 11.31 19.98 4.76
C GLY A 113 11.35 18.93 5.86
N GLU A 114 10.57 19.16 6.90
CA GLU A 114 10.44 18.25 8.02
C GLU A 114 8.97 18.12 8.39
N ILE A 115 8.51 16.89 8.55
CA ILE A 115 7.14 16.56 8.96
C ILE A 115 7.23 15.72 10.23
N VAL A 116 6.72 16.26 11.33
CA VAL A 116 6.76 15.62 12.65
C VAL A 116 5.38 15.10 13.01
N PHE A 117 5.33 13.85 13.50
CA PHE A 117 4.09 13.19 13.88
C PHE A 117 4.34 12.11 14.96
N ASP A 118 3.26 11.61 15.55
CA ASP A 118 3.28 10.57 16.58
C ASP A 118 2.66 9.26 16.06
N ILE A 119 3.24 8.12 16.45
CA ILE A 119 2.70 6.79 16.20
C ILE A 119 2.52 6.07 17.54
N GLU A 120 1.35 6.21 18.15
CA GLU A 120 1.01 5.60 19.45
C GLU A 120 2.05 5.88 20.56
N GLY A 121 2.61 7.09 20.62
CA GLY A 121 3.63 7.49 21.60
C GLY A 121 5.08 7.39 21.12
N HIS A 122 5.32 6.89 19.90
CA HIS A 122 6.62 6.92 19.25
C HIS A 122 6.77 8.17 18.38
N GLN A 123 7.89 8.88 18.54
CA GLN A 123 8.13 10.10 17.79
C GLN A 123 8.62 9.76 16.39
N ALA A 124 7.89 10.21 15.38
CA ALA A 124 8.23 10.03 13.98
C ALA A 124 8.56 11.36 13.31
N ASN A 125 9.54 11.32 12.42
CA ASN A 125 10.06 12.47 11.71
C ASN A 125 10.37 12.07 10.27
N LEU A 126 9.71 12.74 9.33
CA LEU A 126 9.95 12.56 7.90
C LEU A 126 10.72 13.77 7.38
N LYS A 127 11.96 13.52 6.97
CA LYS A 127 12.82 14.52 6.34
C LYS A 127 12.66 14.48 4.83
N VAL A 128 12.49 15.66 4.26
CA VAL A 128 12.34 15.90 2.83
C VAL A 128 13.52 16.75 2.39
N VAL A 129 14.35 16.22 1.50
CA VAL A 129 15.51 16.94 0.96
C VAL A 129 15.32 17.11 -0.54
N SER A 130 15.09 18.35 -0.95
CA SER A 130 15.17 18.75 -2.35
C SER A 130 16.63 19.05 -2.68
N SER A 131 17.06 18.78 -3.90
CA SER A 131 18.43 19.05 -4.34
C SER A 131 18.55 20.39 -5.10
N GLY A 132 17.54 21.27 -4.97
CA GLY A 132 17.46 22.56 -5.67
C GLY A 132 17.26 22.47 -7.19
N ASN A 133 17.45 21.28 -7.77
CA ASN A 133 17.31 21.02 -9.19
C ASN A 133 15.95 20.35 -9.46
N PRO A 134 15.04 21.00 -10.20
CA PRO A 134 13.71 20.44 -10.48
C PRO A 134 13.73 19.16 -11.33
N ARG A 135 14.89 18.77 -11.87
CA ARG A 135 15.08 17.49 -12.59
C ARG A 135 15.52 16.34 -11.70
N LEU A 136 15.94 16.61 -10.47
CA LEU A 136 16.39 15.60 -9.53
C LEU A 136 15.24 15.23 -8.58
N GLU A 137 15.21 13.97 -8.18
CA GLU A 137 14.15 13.43 -7.34
C GLU A 137 14.29 13.93 -5.90
N ILE A 138 13.16 14.31 -5.29
CA ILE A 138 13.09 14.69 -3.88
C ILE A 138 13.29 13.45 -3.03
N ASN A 139 14.28 13.49 -2.13
CA ASN A 139 14.55 12.40 -1.22
C ASN A 139 13.67 12.51 0.03
N HIS A 140 13.12 11.38 0.46
CA HIS A 140 12.24 11.29 1.61
C HIS A 140 12.80 10.22 2.56
N VAL A 141 13.13 10.60 3.78
CA VAL A 141 13.74 9.70 4.78
C VAL A 141 12.92 9.75 6.05
N LEU A 142 12.43 8.59 6.48
CA LEU A 142 11.63 8.46 7.69
C LEU A 142 12.51 8.00 8.85
N PHE A 143 12.36 8.67 9.99
CA PHE A 143 12.91 8.29 11.27
C PHE A 143 11.78 8.01 12.26
N VAL A 144 11.92 6.97 13.08
CA VAL A 144 11.06 6.69 14.23
C VAL A 144 11.96 6.41 15.42
N ASP A 145 11.78 7.14 16.52
CA ASP A 145 12.65 7.11 17.70
C ASP A 145 14.14 7.20 17.34
N GLU A 146 14.47 8.15 16.47
CA GLU A 146 15.83 8.40 15.95
C GLU A 146 16.42 7.28 15.04
N VAL A 147 15.63 6.23 14.75
CA VAL A 147 16.04 5.14 13.85
C VAL A 147 15.49 5.34 12.45
N GLU A 148 16.37 5.32 11.45
CA GLU A 148 15.97 5.38 10.04
C GLU A 148 15.21 4.13 9.62
N ILE A 149 14.05 4.32 8.99
CA ILE A 149 13.21 3.26 8.47
C ILE A 149 13.44 3.10 6.97
N SER A 150 13.76 1.87 6.57
CA SER A 150 13.94 1.54 5.16
C SER A 150 12.66 1.72 4.37
N GLN A 151 12.74 2.44 3.25
CA GLN A 151 11.64 2.58 2.33
C GLN A 151 11.34 1.24 1.64
N GLU A 152 10.06 0.98 1.35
CA GLU A 152 9.70 -0.09 0.42
C GLU A 152 10.32 0.20 -0.95
N ARG A 153 10.89 -0.85 -1.57
CA ARG A 153 11.47 -0.74 -2.91
C ARG A 153 10.40 -0.34 -3.90
N GLU A 154 10.76 0.56 -4.80
CA GLU A 154 9.92 0.81 -5.96
C GLU A 154 9.79 -0.47 -6.78
N TYR A 155 8.60 -0.68 -7.35
CA TYR A 155 8.40 -1.75 -8.33
C TYR A 155 9.16 -1.38 -9.61
N ASP A 156 10.39 -1.86 -9.71
CA ASP A 156 11.18 -1.81 -10.94
C ASP A 156 10.82 -3.01 -11.83
N ASN A 157 10.28 -2.72 -13.01
CA ASN A 157 10.17 -3.72 -14.08
C ASN A 157 11.56 -3.98 -14.64
N ASN A 158 12.15 -5.14 -14.30
CA ASN A 158 13.24 -5.71 -15.09
C ASN A 158 12.74 -6.97 -15.79
#